data_AF-A0A937P3W4-F1
#
_entry.id   AF-A0A937P3W4-F1
#
_cell.length_a   1.000
_cell.length_b   1.000
_cell.length_c   1.000
_cell.angle_alpha   90.00
_cell.angle_beta   90.00
_cell.angle_gamma   90.00
#
_symmetry.space_group_name_H-M   'P 1'
#
loop_
_entity.id
_entity.type
_entity.pdbx_description
1 polymer ?
#
loop_
_entity_poly.entity_id
_entity_poly.type
_entity_poly.pdbx_seq_one_letter_code
_entity_poly.pdbx_strand_id
1 'polypeptide(L)'
;MANYIATAKESYDFPDYSEQCPLCSGKDCAVRIGFYYRKKLVFGFKTYKNVPIARWLCQKKGHRKPKHRTFSLLPSALIPYHSHDLSLISETVKHKQQTPGATFEQTKS
;
A
#
# COMPACT_ATOMS: atom_id res chain seq x y z
N MET A 1 -36.63 13.52 -5.52
CA MET A 1 -35.45 12.81 -6.05
C MET A 1 -34.64 12.34 -4.84
N ALA A 2 -34.59 11.03 -4.61
CA ALA A 2 -34.03 10.47 -3.38
C ALA A 2 -32.50 10.50 -3.39
N ASN A 3 -31.91 11.08 -2.34
CA ASN A 3 -30.47 11.12 -2.09
C ASN A 3 -29.97 9.71 -1.77
N TYR A 4 -29.17 9.13 -2.66
CA TYR A 4 -28.52 7.84 -2.43
C TYR A 4 -27.23 8.07 -1.61
N ILE A 5 -27.37 8.21 -0.30
CA ILE A 5 -26.22 8.06 0.61
C ILE A 5 -25.97 6.55 0.74
N ALA A 6 -25.07 6.02 -0.09
CA ALA A 6 -24.60 4.66 0.04
C ALA A 6 -23.67 4.52 1.26
N THR A 7 -24.24 4.37 2.45
CA THR A 7 -23.52 3.87 3.63
C THR A 7 -23.50 2.34 3.60
N ALA A 8 -22.84 1.75 2.60
CA ALA A 8 -22.42 0.37 2.68
C ALA A 8 -21.06 0.34 3.38
N LYS A 9 -21.07 0.01 4.67
CA LYS A 9 -19.87 -0.27 5.45
C LYS A 9 -19.31 -1.61 4.94
N GLU A 10 -18.62 -1.59 3.80
CA GLU A 10 -17.82 -2.72 3.35
C GLU A 10 -16.88 -3.09 4.51
N SER A 11 -17.11 -4.25 5.13
CA SER A 11 -16.20 -4.77 6.13
C SER A 11 -14.97 -5.27 5.39
N TYR A 12 -13.94 -4.44 5.34
CA TYR A 12 -12.64 -4.88 4.84
C TYR A 12 -12.07 -5.91 5.82
N ASP A 13 -11.97 -7.14 5.37
CA ASP A 13 -11.33 -8.23 6.10
C ASP A 13 -9.81 -8.07 5.96
N PHE A 14 -9.14 -7.85 7.08
CA PHE A 14 -7.69 -7.67 7.14
C PHE A 14 -7.10 -8.80 7.96
N PRO A 15 -5.95 -9.36 7.54
CA PRO A 15 -5.33 -10.45 8.26
C PRO A 15 -4.95 -10.03 9.69
N ASP A 16 -5.07 -10.99 10.60
CA ASP A 16 -4.51 -10.87 11.93
C ASP A 16 -3.03 -11.28 11.92
N TYR A 17 -2.20 -10.50 12.59
CA TYR A 17 -0.76 -10.71 12.74
C TYR A 17 -0.37 -10.93 14.22
N SER A 18 -1.33 -11.37 15.04
CA SER A 18 -1.13 -11.75 16.44
C SER A 18 -0.10 -12.88 16.58
N GLU A 19 -0.23 -13.97 15.82
CA GLU A 19 0.70 -15.11 15.94
C GLU A 19 2.14 -14.77 15.52
N GLN A 20 2.31 -13.91 14.51
CA GLN A 20 3.64 -13.52 14.04
C GLN A 20 3.67 -12.16 13.35
N CYS A 21 4.46 -11.24 13.89
CA CYS A 21 4.70 -9.94 13.26
C CYS A 21 5.59 -10.06 12.01
N PRO A 22 5.15 -9.55 10.83
CA PRO A 22 5.94 -9.62 9.59
C PRO A 22 7.32 -8.94 9.66
N LEU A 23 7.47 -7.93 10.53
CA LEU A 23 8.72 -7.16 10.63
C LEU A 23 9.77 -7.80 11.54
N CYS A 24 9.35 -8.36 12.69
CA CYS A 24 10.29 -8.87 13.69
C CYS A 24 10.09 -10.34 14.08
N SER A 25 9.05 -11.00 13.57
CA SER A 25 8.64 -12.36 13.90
C SER A 25 8.26 -12.59 15.36
N GLY A 26 7.92 -11.52 16.10
CA GLY A 26 7.43 -11.63 17.48
C GLY A 26 5.92 -11.92 17.51
N LYS A 27 5.48 -12.72 18.50
CA LYS A 27 4.06 -12.94 18.81
C LYS A 27 3.46 -11.71 19.51
N ASP A 28 2.17 -11.46 19.28
CA ASP A 28 1.36 -10.34 19.77
C ASP A 28 2.06 -8.99 19.64
N CYS A 29 2.73 -8.79 18.49
CA CYS A 29 3.64 -7.68 18.30
C CYS A 29 3.17 -6.66 17.25
N ALA A 30 2.37 -7.08 16.27
CA ALA A 30 1.83 -6.19 15.25
C ALA A 30 0.50 -5.59 15.72
N VAL A 31 0.51 -4.33 16.18
CA VAL A 31 -0.69 -3.63 16.63
C VAL A 31 -1.28 -2.81 15.50
N ARG A 32 -2.57 -2.99 15.19
CA ARG A 32 -3.24 -2.20 14.16
C ARG A 32 -3.40 -0.75 14.61
N ILE A 33 -2.91 0.19 13.80
CA ILE A 33 -2.93 1.65 14.09
C ILE A 33 -3.94 2.40 13.21
N GLY A 34 -4.83 1.67 12.54
CA GLY A 34 -5.90 2.21 11.70
C GLY A 34 -5.60 2.13 10.20
N PHE A 35 -6.14 3.08 9.45
CA PHE A 35 -6.11 3.10 7.99
C PHE A 35 -5.53 4.40 7.44
N TYR A 36 -5.14 4.38 6.19
CA TYR A 36 -5.19 5.56 5.34
C TYR A 36 -5.98 5.22 4.07
N TYR A 37 -6.55 6.21 3.40
CA TYR A 37 -7.38 5.98 2.22
C TYR A 37 -6.63 6.34 0.95
N ARG A 38 -6.58 5.39 0.00
CA ARG A 38 -6.15 5.65 -1.38
C ARG A 38 -7.35 6.14 -2.19
N LYS A 39 -7.26 7.38 -2.69
CA LYS A 39 -8.35 8.05 -3.41
C LYS A 39 -8.81 7.28 -4.66
N LYS A 40 -7.87 6.67 -5.39
CA LYS A 40 -8.14 5.95 -6.63
C LYS A 40 -7.15 4.78 -6.76
N LEU A 41 -7.68 3.59 -7.02
CA LEU A 41 -6.93 2.40 -7.45
C LEU A 41 -7.54 1.91 -8.76
N VAL A 42 -6.70 1.63 -9.75
CA VAL A 42 -7.13 1.10 -11.04
C VAL A 42 -6.60 -0.33 -11.15
N PHE A 43 -7.49 -1.26 -11.48
CA PHE A 43 -7.16 -2.67 -11.67
C PHE A 43 -7.82 -3.15 -12.97
N GLY A 44 -7.02 -3.32 -14.02
CA GLY A 44 -7.52 -3.51 -15.38
C GLY A 44 -8.49 -2.39 -15.75
N PHE A 45 -9.73 -2.74 -16.11
CA PHE A 45 -10.80 -1.80 -16.46
C PHE A 45 -11.61 -1.28 -15.27
N LYS A 46 -11.34 -1.76 -14.05
CA LYS A 46 -12.07 -1.37 -12.83
C LYS A 46 -11.34 -0.27 -12.08
N THR A 47 -12.09 0.74 -11.64
CA THR A 47 -11.58 1.81 -10.77
C THR A 47 -12.26 1.72 -9.41
N TYR A 48 -11.47 1.53 -8.36
CA TYR A 48 -11.89 1.61 -6.97
C TYR A 48 -11.56 2.98 -6.40
N LYS A 49 -12.47 3.54 -5.61
CA LYS A 49 -12.29 4.85 -4.95
C LYS A 49 -12.26 4.65 -3.43
N ASN A 50 -11.51 5.51 -2.75
CA ASN A 50 -11.42 5.53 -1.28
C ASN A 50 -11.09 4.17 -0.66
N VAL A 51 -10.10 3.48 -1.20
CA VAL A 51 -9.72 2.14 -0.72
C VAL A 51 -8.93 2.28 0.59
N PRO A 52 -9.37 1.67 1.70
CA PRO A 52 -8.64 1.69 2.95
C PRO A 52 -7.43 0.78 2.88
N ILE A 53 -6.30 1.29 3.36
CA ILE A 53 -5.05 0.57 3.48
C ILE A 53 -4.75 0.43 4.97
N ALA A 54 -4.81 -0.80 5.47
CA ALA A 54 -4.53 -1.11 6.87
C ALA A 54 -3.06 -0.89 7.21
N ARG A 55 -2.83 -0.37 8.42
CA ARG A 55 -1.51 -0.10 8.97
C ARG A 55 -1.34 -0.79 10.32
N TRP A 56 -0.14 -1.28 10.54
CA TRP A 56 0.29 -1.88 11.79
C TRP A 56 1.60 -1.26 12.28
N LEU A 57 1.77 -1.27 13.59
CA LEU A 57 2.98 -0.90 14.30
C LEU A 57 3.59 -2.13 14.98
N CYS A 58 4.85 -2.40 14.68
CA CYS A 58 5.68 -3.39 15.34
C CYS A 58 6.19 -2.86 16.69
N GLN A 59 5.90 -3.62 17.74
CA GLN A 59 6.36 -3.38 19.11
C GLN A 59 7.77 -3.92 19.39
N LYS A 60 8.47 -4.45 18.38
CA LYS A 60 9.84 -4.99 18.47
C LYS A 60 10.01 -6.12 19.52
N LYS A 61 8.99 -6.96 19.70
CA LYS A 61 9.02 -8.10 20.64
C LYS A 61 9.78 -9.33 20.10
N GLY A 62 10.12 -9.36 18.81
CA GLY A 62 10.76 -10.51 18.16
C GLY A 62 12.28 -10.39 18.03
N HIS A 63 12.90 -11.43 17.47
CA HIS A 63 14.36 -11.55 17.36
C HIS A 63 14.98 -10.66 16.29
N ARG A 64 14.23 -10.30 15.24
CA ARG A 64 14.74 -9.40 14.19
C ARG A 64 14.63 -7.95 14.63
N LYS A 65 15.60 -7.12 14.24
CA LYS A 65 15.62 -5.68 14.51
C LYS A 65 15.31 -4.89 13.24
N PRO A 66 14.03 -4.75 12.84
CA PRO A 66 13.68 -4.04 11.62
C PRO A 66 14.00 -2.55 11.73
N LYS A 67 14.53 -1.97 10.66
CA LYS A 67 14.79 -0.52 10.55
C LYS A 67 13.50 0.29 10.67
N HIS A 68 12.43 -0.18 10.03
CA HIS A 68 11.10 0.42 10.09
C HIS A 68 10.23 -0.26 11.13
N ARG A 69 9.33 0.50 11.77
CA ARG A 69 8.38 -0.04 12.77
C ARG A 69 6.97 -0.16 12.24
N THR A 70 6.63 0.52 11.15
CA THR A 70 5.29 0.51 10.58
C THR A 70 5.27 -0.25 9.27
N PHE A 71 4.21 -0.99 9.02
CA PHE A 71 3.96 -1.61 7.73
C PHE A 71 2.50 -1.46 7.34
N SER A 72 2.25 -1.53 6.03
CA SER A 72 0.90 -1.43 5.46
C SER A 72 0.64 -2.64 4.59
N LEU A 73 -0.61 -3.12 4.59
CA LEU A 73 -1.03 -4.17 3.66
C LEU A 73 -1.61 -3.50 2.41
N LEU A 74 -0.82 -3.48 1.33
CA LEU A 74 -1.27 -2.98 0.05
C LEU A 74 -2.06 -4.06 -0.68
N PRO A 75 -3.19 -3.72 -1.34
CA PRO A 75 -3.80 -4.57 -2.35
C PRO A 75 -2.74 -5.05 -3.35
N SER A 76 -2.81 -6.30 -3.78
CA SER A 76 -1.85 -6.90 -4.73
C SER A 76 -1.69 -6.06 -6.01
N ALA A 77 -2.78 -5.44 -6.47
CA ALA A 77 -2.82 -4.51 -7.59
C ALA A 77 -1.85 -3.31 -7.48
N LEU A 78 -1.48 -2.90 -6.27
CA LEU A 78 -0.55 -1.80 -6.03
C LEU A 78 0.92 -2.23 -6.02
N ILE A 79 1.18 -3.53 -6.05
CA ILE A 79 2.54 -4.07 -6.05
C ILE A 79 2.98 -4.13 -7.51
N PRO A 80 3.97 -3.33 -7.95
CA PRO A 80 4.34 -3.20 -9.37
C PRO A 80 4.64 -4.54 -10.05
N TYR A 81 5.27 -5.46 -9.32
CA TYR A 81 5.65 -6.79 -9.77
C TYR A 81 4.49 -7.71 -10.15
N HIS A 82 3.27 -7.43 -9.67
CA HIS A 82 2.08 -8.21 -10.03
C HIS A 82 1.36 -7.68 -11.28
N SER A 83 1.73 -6.51 -11.77
CA SER A 83 1.07 -5.87 -12.92
C SER A 83 1.97 -5.68 -14.13
N HIS A 84 3.29 -5.80 -13.94
CA HIS A 84 4.31 -5.53 -14.95
C HIS A 84 5.39 -6.62 -14.85
N ASP A 85 5.81 -7.18 -15.98
CA ASP A 85 6.97 -8.08 -16.00
C ASP A 85 8.22 -7.35 -15.51
N LEU A 86 9.15 -8.10 -14.89
CA LEU A 86 10.41 -7.58 -14.36
C LEU A 86 11.22 -6.79 -15.40
N SER A 87 11.04 -7.11 -16.68
CA SER A 87 11.60 -6.38 -17.82
C SER A 87 11.18 -4.90 -17.84
N LEU A 88 9.89 -4.63 -17.70
CA LEU A 88 9.34 -3.27 -17.78
C LEU A 88 9.77 -2.39 -16.59
N ILE A 89 9.92 -2.99 -15.40
CA ILE A 89 10.49 -2.32 -14.23
C ILE A 89 11.98 -2.00 -14.46
N SER A 90 12.74 -2.96 -15.00
CA SER A 90 14.16 -2.78 -15.32
C SER A 90 14.36 -1.67 -16.36
N GLU A 91 13.56 -1.64 -17.42
CA GLU A 91 13.58 -0.61 -18.46
C GLU A 91 13.26 0.77 -17.90
N THR A 92 12.24 0.88 -17.04
CA THR A 92 11.86 2.16 -16.40
C THR A 92 12.98 2.71 -15.50
N VAL A 93 13.67 1.82 -14.77
CA VAL A 93 14.81 2.21 -13.94
C VAL A 93 15.99 2.65 -14.80
N LYS A 94 16.30 1.92 -15.88
CA LYS A 94 17.36 2.29 -16.83
C LYS A 94 17.10 3.63 -17.50
N HIS A 95 15.86 3.88 -17.93
CA HIS A 95 15.48 5.15 -18.54
C HIS A 95 15.67 6.33 -17.57
N LYS A 96 15.32 6.17 -16.29
CA LYS A 96 15.57 7.22 -15.28
C LYS A 96 17.04 7.48 -14.98
N GLN A 97 17.90 6.46 -15.08
CA GLN A 97 19.33 6.63 -14.91
C GLN A 97 19.99 7.34 -16.11
N GLN A 98 19.37 7.24 -17.30
CA GLN A 98 19.86 7.87 -18.52
C GLN A 98 19.39 9.34 -18.69
N THR A 99 18.38 9.78 -17.94
CA THR A 99 17.92 11.19 -17.97
C THR A 99 18.09 11.86 -16.60
N PRO A 100 19.27 12.41 -16.28
CA PRO A 100 19.39 13.33 -15.16
C PRO A 100 18.82 14.69 -15.59
N GLY A 101 17.52 14.93 -15.35
CA GLY A 101 16.96 16.30 -15.38
C GLY A 101 15.70 16.57 -16.21
N ALA A 102 14.70 15.68 -16.21
CA ALA A 102 13.36 16.10 -16.66
C ALA A 102 12.58 16.70 -15.47
N THR A 103 12.76 18.00 -15.25
CA THR A 103 11.92 18.80 -14.36
C THR A 103 10.49 18.79 -14.89
N PHE A 104 9.55 18.23 -14.13
CA PHE A 104 8.13 18.41 -14.42
C PHE A 104 7.76 19.85 -14.06
N GLU A 105 7.67 20.73 -15.05
CA GLU A 105 7.01 22.02 -14.89
C GLU A 105 5.53 21.77 -14.55
N GLN A 106 5.16 22.13 -13.32
CA GLN A 106 3.77 22.28 -12.96
C GLN A 106 3.24 23.52 -13.69
N THR A 107 2.42 23.32 -14.71
CA THR A 107 1.59 24.38 -15.28
C THR A 107 0.60 24.83 -14.20
N LYS A 108 0.88 26.00 -13.64
CA LYS A 108 0.00 26.74 -12.74
C LYS A 108 -1.04 27.46 -13.61
N SER A 109 -2.33 27.25 -13.34
CA SER A 109 -3.42 28.08 -13.86
C SER A 109 -3.25 29.54 -13.43
#